data_AF-A0A9X2IPS4-F1
#
_entry.id   AF-A0A9X2IPS4-F1
#
_cell.length_a   1.000
_cell.length_b   1.000
_cell.length_c   1.000
_cell.angle_alpha   90.00
_cell.angle_beta   90.00
_cell.angle_gamma   90.00
#
_symmetry.space_group_name_H-M   'P 1'
#
loop_
_entity.id
_entity.type
_entity.pdbx_description
1 polymer ?
#
loop_
_entity_poly.entity_id
_entity_poly.type
_entity_poly.pdbx_seq_one_letter_code
_entity_poly.pdbx_strand_id
1 'polypeptide(L)'
;MNNQFAMDNNVMKQLQIIRSLQRRSEATVQSLYAQAILEYSLYHDKKKRLLDQIDHALETNDREQFHQYSKKYKQLLDDHRKGKTVVENGFELHLTFET
;
A
#
# COMPACT_ATOMS: atom_id res chain seq x y z
N MET A 1 17.68 14.76 -13.74
CA MET A 1 16.42 14.08 -13.37
C MET A 1 16.74 13.11 -12.24
N ASN A 2 16.60 13.56 -10.98
CA ASN A 2 16.85 12.72 -9.81
C ASN A 2 15.58 11.94 -9.49
N ASN A 3 15.48 10.71 -9.99
CA ASN A 3 14.48 9.74 -9.52
C ASN A 3 14.89 9.25 -8.13
N GLN A 4 14.68 10.10 -7.13
CA GLN A 4 14.55 9.66 -5.74
C GLN A 4 13.15 9.06 -5.56
N PHE A 5 12.90 7.93 -6.23
CA PHE A 5 12.06 6.92 -5.62
C PHE A 5 12.92 6.38 -4.48
N ALA A 6 12.84 7.03 -3.31
CA ALA A 6 13.35 6.48 -2.07
C ALA A 6 12.52 5.22 -1.79
N MET A 7 12.82 4.13 -2.50
CA MET A 7 12.29 2.81 -2.23
C MET A 7 12.61 2.52 -0.78
N ASP A 8 11.57 2.23 -0.01
CA ASP A 8 11.73 1.78 1.36
C ASP A 8 12.74 0.62 1.38
N ASN A 9 13.76 0.74 2.23
CA ASN A 9 14.82 -0.25 2.38
C ASN A 9 14.25 -1.64 2.71
N ASN A 10 13.06 -1.70 3.29
CA ASN A 10 12.34 -2.95 3.55
C ASN A 10 11.90 -3.65 2.26
N VAL A 11 11.39 -2.88 1.29
CA VAL A 11 11.02 -3.39 -0.04
C VAL A 11 12.26 -3.90 -0.76
N MET A 12 13.38 -3.18 -0.70
CA MET A 12 14.64 -3.62 -1.31
C MET A 12 15.21 -4.91 -0.69
N LYS A 13 15.10 -5.07 0.64
CA LYS A 13 15.50 -6.31 1.32
C LYS A 13 14.61 -7.49 0.93
N GLN A 14 13.30 -7.29 0.85
CA GLN A 14 12.37 -8.32 0.38
C GLN A 14 12.64 -8.71 -1.09
N LEU A 15 13.00 -7.75 -1.94
CA LEU A 15 13.37 -7.98 -3.33
C LEU A 15 14.67 -8.77 -3.50
N GLN A 16 15.69 -8.52 -2.65
CA GLN A 16 16.92 -9.31 -2.65
C GLN A 16 16.66 -10.79 -2.30
N ILE A 17 15.71 -11.06 -1.40
CA ILE A 17 15.27 -12.42 -1.05
C ILE A 17 14.53 -13.09 -2.22
N ILE A 18 13.72 -12.33 -2.98
CA ILE A 18 13.02 -12.86 -4.17
C ILE A 18 14.01 -13.21 -5.28
N ARG A 19 15.05 -12.39 -5.48
CA ARG A 19 16.04 -12.57 -6.55
C ARG A 19 16.99 -13.76 -6.30
N SER A 20 17.22 -14.14 -5.04
CA SER A 20 18.06 -15.29 -4.68
C SER A 20 17.36 -16.65 -4.78
N LEU A 21 16.02 -16.68 -4.89
CA LEU A 21 15.25 -17.90 -5.09
C LEU A 21 15.18 -18.26 -6.59
N GLN A 22 16.27 -18.87 -7.08
CA GLN A 22 16.40 -19.47 -8.42
C GLN A 22 15.27 -20.47 -8.72
N ARG A 23 14.24 -20.01 -9.45
CA ARG A 23 13.33 -20.76 -10.38
C ARG A 23 12.07 -19.97 -10.75
N ARG A 24 12.06 -18.64 -10.61
CA ARG A 24 10.91 -17.81 -10.99
C ARG A 24 11.05 -17.39 -12.45
N SER A 25 9.97 -17.49 -13.23
CA SER A 25 9.94 -16.82 -14.53
C SER A 25 10.00 -15.31 -14.29
N GLU A 26 10.77 -14.58 -15.09
CA GLU A 26 10.88 -13.12 -14.97
C GLU A 26 9.50 -12.45 -15.02
N ALA A 27 8.59 -12.97 -15.84
CA ALA A 27 7.20 -12.55 -15.93
C ALA A 27 6.43 -12.68 -14.60
N THR A 28 6.63 -13.78 -13.86
CA THR A 28 5.98 -13.97 -12.54
C THR A 28 6.46 -12.94 -11.52
N VAL A 29 7.76 -12.62 -11.52
CA VAL A 29 8.33 -11.61 -10.62
C VAL A 29 7.82 -10.22 -10.98
N GLN A 30 7.80 -9.89 -12.28
CA GLN A 30 7.27 -8.62 -12.78
C GLN A 30 5.78 -8.46 -12.47
N SER A 31 4.97 -9.53 -12.62
CA SER A 31 3.54 -9.53 -12.29
C SER A 31 3.31 -9.28 -10.79
N LEU A 32 4.00 -10.02 -9.91
CA LEU A 32 3.93 -9.80 -8.46
C LEU A 32 4.36 -8.38 -8.07
N TYR A 33 5.39 -7.84 -8.74
CA TYR A 33 5.86 -6.49 -8.51
C TYR A 33 4.84 -5.43 -8.95
N ALA A 34 4.24 -5.59 -10.13
CA ALA A 34 3.18 -4.72 -10.61
C ALA A 34 1.98 -4.73 -9.65
N GLN A 35 1.56 -5.91 -9.20
CA GLN A 35 0.51 -6.06 -8.19
C GLN A 35 0.87 -5.35 -6.88
N ALA A 36 2.10 -5.53 -6.39
CA ALA A 36 2.58 -4.86 -5.18
C ALA A 36 2.53 -3.33 -5.30
N ILE A 37 3.06 -2.77 -6.39
CA ILE A 37 3.02 -1.32 -6.61
C ILE A 37 1.59 -0.80 -6.65
N LEU A 38 0.70 -1.49 -7.36
CA LEU A 38 -0.69 -1.07 -7.48
C LEU A 38 -1.37 -1.05 -6.11
N GLU A 39 -1.18 -2.10 -5.31
CA GLU A 39 -1.75 -2.18 -3.97
C GLU A 39 -1.22 -1.07 -3.05
N TYR A 40 0.08 -0.80 -3.05
CA TYR A 40 0.66 0.32 -2.31
C TYR A 40 0.12 1.67 -2.78
N SER A 41 0.06 1.88 -4.09
CA SER A 41 -0.40 3.15 -4.67
C SER A 41 -1.85 3.42 -4.31
N LEU A 42 -2.71 2.39 -4.40
CA LEU A 42 -4.12 2.48 -4.03
C LEU A 42 -4.31 2.75 -2.55
N TYR A 43 -3.54 2.08 -1.68
CA TYR A 43 -3.57 2.31 -0.24
C TYR A 43 -3.22 3.77 0.09
N HIS A 44 -2.09 4.27 -0.41
CA HIS A 44 -1.63 5.62 -0.09
C HIS A 44 -2.51 6.72 -0.69
N ASP A 45 -2.99 6.55 -1.93
CA ASP A 45 -3.94 7.50 -2.54
C ASP A 45 -5.25 7.56 -1.74
N LYS A 46 -5.81 6.41 -1.37
CA LYS A 46 -7.04 6.36 -0.56
C LYS A 46 -6.83 6.94 0.84
N LYS A 47 -5.69 6.65 1.48
CA LYS A 47 -5.31 7.21 2.79
C LYS A 47 -5.24 8.74 2.70
N LYS A 48 -4.54 9.27 1.71
CA LYS A 48 -4.40 10.70 1.48
C LYS A 48 -5.75 11.39 1.26
N ARG A 49 -6.59 10.85 0.35
CA ARG A 49 -7.93 11.41 0.09
C ARG A 49 -8.80 11.48 1.32
N LEU A 50 -8.76 10.46 2.18
CA LEU A 50 -9.53 10.45 3.42
C LEU A 50 -9.01 11.50 4.41
N LEU A 51 -7.70 11.71 4.51
CA LEU A 51 -7.12 12.77 5.33
C LEU A 51 -7.52 14.15 4.79
N ASP A 52 -7.39 14.39 3.49
CA ASP A 52 -7.81 15.66 2.86
C ASP A 52 -9.31 15.96 3.13
N GLN A 53 -10.16 14.92 3.10
CA GLN A 53 -11.60 15.04 3.41
C GLN A 53 -11.88 15.31 4.89
N ILE A 54 -11.08 14.74 5.80
CA ILE A 54 -11.17 15.01 7.24
C ILE A 54 -10.76 16.46 7.52
N ASP A 55 -9.66 16.91 6.94
CA ASP A 55 -9.17 18.28 7.10
C ASP A 55 -10.19 19.28 6.58
N HIS A 56 -10.77 19.03 5.40
CA HIS A 56 -11.84 19.88 4.87
C HIS A 56 -13.08 19.93 5.76
N ALA A 57 -13.47 18.80 6.37
CA ALA A 57 -14.59 18.76 7.30
C ALA A 57 -14.30 19.55 8.59
N LEU A 58 -13.05 19.56 9.05
CA LEU A 58 -12.62 20.39 10.18
C LEU A 58 -12.65 21.88 9.82
N GLU A 59 -12.14 22.27 8.66
CA GLU A 59 -12.15 23.66 8.18
C GLU A 59 -13.57 24.23 8.07
N THR A 60 -14.51 23.40 7.63
CA THR A 60 -15.92 23.78 7.44
C THR A 60 -16.78 23.59 8.69
N ASN A 61 -16.21 23.10 9.79
CA ASN A 61 -16.91 22.69 11.02
C ASN A 61 -18.06 21.67 10.77
N ASP A 62 -17.94 20.85 9.72
CA ASP A 62 -18.90 19.79 9.42
C ASP A 62 -18.60 18.54 10.25
N ARG A 63 -19.27 18.46 11.40
CA ARG A 63 -19.08 17.36 12.36
C ARG A 63 -19.53 16.00 11.83
N GLU A 64 -20.55 15.97 10.98
CA GLU A 64 -21.08 14.72 10.42
C GLU A 64 -20.07 14.13 9.42
N GLN A 65 -19.61 14.95 8.48
CA GLN A 65 -18.57 14.56 7.52
C GLN A 65 -17.28 14.15 8.23
N PHE A 66 -16.86 14.90 9.24
CA PHE A 66 -15.68 14.57 10.03
C PHE A 66 -15.79 13.15 10.62
N HIS A 67 -16.92 12.81 11.25
CA HIS A 67 -17.14 11.47 11.79
C HIS A 67 -17.21 10.39 10.71
N GLN A 68 -17.86 10.68 9.58
CA GLN A 68 -17.97 9.74 8.47
C GLN A 68 -16.60 9.39 7.88
N TYR A 69 -15.79 10.40 7.55
CA TYR A 69 -14.46 10.19 6.96
C TYR A 69 -13.47 9.62 7.97
N SER A 70 -13.52 10.04 9.24
CA SER A 70 -12.70 9.44 10.31
C SER A 70 -12.99 7.94 10.48
N LYS A 71 -14.25 7.53 10.40
CA LYS A 71 -14.63 6.11 10.46
C LYS A 71 -14.10 5.34 9.25
N LYS A 72 -14.19 5.90 8.04
CA LYS A 72 -13.65 5.29 6.81
C LYS A 72 -12.11 5.18 6.86
N TYR A 73 -11.45 6.19 7.40
CA TYR A 73 -10.00 6.20 7.61
C TYR A 73 -9.58 5.09 8.57
N LYS A 74 -10.26 4.99 9.73
CA LYS A 74 -10.02 3.91 10.68
C LYS A 74 -10.22 2.53 10.04
N GLN A 75 -11.32 2.34 9.29
CA GLN A 75 -11.57 1.09 8.58
C GLN A 75 -10.45 0.76 7.59
N LEU A 76 -9.94 1.75 6.84
CA LEU A 76 -8.82 1.55 5.92
C LEU A 76 -7.57 1.02 6.66
N LEU A 77 -7.23 1.60 7.81
CA LEU A 77 -6.10 1.15 8.62
C LEU A 77 -6.33 -0.27 9.16
N ASP A 78 -7.53 -0.56 9.67
CA ASP A 78 -7.88 -1.87 10.20
C ASP A 78 -7.82 -2.96 9.11
N ASP A 79 -8.33 -2.66 7.91
CA ASP A 79 -8.31 -3.56 6.75
C ASP A 79 -6.88 -3.92 6.31
N HIS A 80 -5.92 -3.00 6.47
CA HIS A 80 -4.54 -3.16 6.04
C HIS A 80 -3.57 -3.49 7.19
N ARG A 81 -4.06 -3.56 8.44
CA ARG A 81 -3.25 -3.78 9.65
C ARG A 81 -2.43 -5.07 9.62
N LYS A 82 -2.98 -6.11 9.01
CA LYS A 82 -2.33 -7.43 8.88
C LYS A 82 -1.51 -7.57 7.60
N GLY A 83 -1.40 -6.51 6.81
CA GLY A 83 -0.86 -6.60 5.46
C GLY A 83 -1.81 -7.29 4.48
N LYS A 84 -1.36 -7.45 3.24
CA LYS A 84 -2.10 -8.11 2.16
C LYS A 84 -1.19 -9.06 1.43
N THR A 85 -1.63 -10.30 1.21
CA THR A 85 -0.87 -11.28 0.43
C THR A 85 -1.37 -11.29 -1.01
N VAL A 86 -0.46 -11.10 -1.96
CA VAL A 86 -0.71 -11.29 -3.39
C VAL A 86 -0.08 -12.62 -3.83
N VAL A 87 -0.78 -13.35 -4.70
CA VAL A 87 -0.39 -14.70 -5.12
C VAL A 87 -0.41 -14.79 -6.63
N GLU A 88 0.68 -15.28 -7.21
CA GLU A 88 0.85 -15.42 -8.65
C GLU A 88 1.65 -16.69 -8.97
N ASN A 89 1.09 -17.59 -9.80
CA ASN A 89 1.75 -18.84 -10.22
C ASN A 89 2.32 -19.68 -9.06
N GLY A 90 1.62 -19.73 -7.91
CA GLY A 90 2.05 -20.46 -6.72
C GLY A 90 3.11 -19.74 -5.87
N PHE A 91 3.45 -18.51 -6.21
CA PHE A 91 4.32 -17.65 -5.41
C PHE A 91 3.51 -16.63 -4.64
N GLU A 92 3.85 -16.44 -3.38
CA GLU A 92 3.20 -15.47 -2.49
C GLU A 92 4.13 -14.31 -2.19
N LEU A 93 3.59 -13.10 -2.16
CA LEU A 93 4.24 -11.89 -1.70
C LEU A 93 3.33 -11.23 -0.66
N HIS A 94 3.85 -11.10 0.55
CA HIS A 94 3.15 -10.44 1.64
C HIS A 94 3.56 -8.96 1.72
N LEU A 95 2.59 -8.07 1.53
CA LEU A 95 2.74 -6.62 1.56
C LEU A 95 2.36 -6.09 2.94
N THR A 96 3.21 -5.25 3.51
CA THR A 96 2.97 -4.59 4.81
C THR A 96 2.78 -3.10 4.61
N PHE A 97 1.67 -2.55 5.09
CA PHE A 97 1.36 -1.14 4.95
C PHE A 97 1.69 -0.39 6.24
N GLU A 98 2.08 0.88 6.12
CA GLU A 98 2.30 1.74 7.28
C GLU A 98 0.99 1.94 8.06
N THR A 99 1.00 1.51 9.33
CA THR A 99 -0.04 1.76 10.32
C THR A 99 0.17 3.09 11.03
#